data_AF-A0A7Y4SIK4-F1
#
_entry.id   AF-A0A7Y4SIK4-F1
#
_cell.length_a   1.000
_cell.length_b   1.000
_cell.length_c   1.000
_cell.angle_alpha   90.00
_cell.angle_beta   90.00
_cell.angle_gamma   90.00
#
_symmetry.space_group_name_H-M   'P 1'
#
loop_
_entity.id
_entity.type
_entity.pdbx_description
1 polymer ?
#
loop_
_entity_poly.entity_id
_entity_poly.type
_entity_poly.pdbx_seq_one_letter_code
_entity_poly.pdbx_strand_id
1 'polypeptide(L)'
;MAENLPPIMPLWERYQQCLVATDPTELLLIIDQLVQVVPAGAEPPSWMRFLGQHVTSQPFRASVDPQALSAACIIRAAAVMAQTEHLMEAQALYRRVQERYAHRDWGYYVKQAQEGLVGLEDSVPAVVASR
;
A
#
# COMPACT_ATOMS: atom_id res chain seq x y z
N MET A 1 20.09 12.18 -18.76
CA MET A 1 20.15 12.55 -17.32
C MET A 1 19.90 11.28 -16.54
N ALA A 2 20.81 10.86 -15.66
CA ALA A 2 20.58 9.69 -14.82
C ALA A 2 19.42 10.01 -13.86
N GLU A 3 18.40 9.16 -13.88
CA GLU A 3 17.27 9.23 -12.96
C GLU A 3 17.83 9.06 -11.54
N ASN A 4 17.76 10.09 -10.69
CA ASN A 4 18.17 10.00 -9.27
C ASN A 4 17.10 9.21 -8.51
N LEU A 5 17.05 7.91 -8.79
CA LEU A 5 16.11 7.00 -8.19
C LEU A 5 16.66 6.55 -6.85
N PRO A 6 15.79 6.47 -5.83
CA PRO A 6 16.18 5.87 -4.57
C PRO A 6 16.58 4.40 -4.80
N PRO A 7 17.63 3.91 -4.11
CA PRO A 7 18.04 2.52 -4.22
C PRO A 7 16.90 1.60 -3.77
N ILE A 8 16.64 0.55 -4.55
CA ILE A 8 15.55 -0.39 -4.29
C ILE A 8 15.82 -1.28 -3.08
N MET A 9 17.06 -1.67 -2.83
CA MET A 9 17.39 -2.60 -1.76
C MET A 9 16.92 -2.11 -0.38
N PRO A 10 17.18 -0.86 0.04
CA PRO A 10 16.62 -0.34 1.30
C PRO A 10 15.10 -0.28 1.35
N LEU A 11 14.43 -0.03 0.22
CA LEU A 11 12.97 -0.01 0.14
C LEU A 11 12.39 -1.43 0.24
N TRP A 12 13.06 -2.40 -0.37
CA TRP A 12 12.73 -3.82 -0.25
C TRP A 12 12.87 -4.30 1.20
N GLU A 13 13.97 -3.96 1.88
CA GLU A 13 14.18 -4.28 3.29
C GLU A 13 13.07 -3.72 4.19
N ARG A 14 12.70 -2.44 3.99
CA ARG A 14 11.56 -1.82 4.69
C ARG A 14 10.25 -2.52 4.41
N TYR A 15 10.02 -2.95 3.17
CA TYR A 15 8.82 -3.72 2.84
C TYR A 15 8.83 -5.09 3.53
N GLN A 16 9.97 -5.78 3.60
CA GLN A 16 10.09 -7.03 4.36
C GLN A 16 9.77 -6.83 5.84
N GLN A 17 10.22 -5.71 6.44
CA GLN A 17 9.82 -5.33 7.81
C GLN A 17 8.31 -5.12 7.90
N CYS A 18 7.73 -4.40 6.92
CA CYS A 18 6.28 -4.22 6.85
C CYS A 18 5.54 -5.55 6.81
N LEU A 19 6.05 -6.58 6.12
CA LEU A 19 5.41 -7.89 6.01
C LEU A 19 5.33 -8.65 7.34
N VAL A 20 6.23 -8.39 8.28
CA VAL A 20 6.30 -9.12 9.57
C VAL A 20 5.80 -8.29 10.76
N ALA A 21 5.85 -6.96 10.68
CA ALA A 21 5.43 -6.08 11.77
C ALA A 21 3.92 -6.20 12.06
N THR A 22 3.56 -6.24 13.34
CA THR A 22 2.16 -6.28 13.81
C THR A 22 1.79 -5.09 14.68
N ASP A 23 2.79 -4.37 15.21
CA ASP A 23 2.55 -3.17 16.00
C ASP A 23 2.07 -2.01 15.10
N PRO A 24 0.93 -1.38 15.41
CA PRO A 24 0.40 -0.27 14.62
C PRO A 24 1.37 0.92 14.49
N THR A 25 2.11 1.24 15.55
CA THR A 25 3.04 2.38 15.55
C THR A 25 4.24 2.09 14.64
N GLU A 26 4.81 0.90 14.75
CA GLU A 26 5.87 0.42 13.87
C GLU A 26 5.43 0.43 12.40
N LEU A 27 4.23 -0.06 12.11
CA LEU A 27 3.69 -0.08 10.75
C LEU A 27 3.56 1.33 10.15
N LEU A 28 3.07 2.30 10.93
CA LEU A 28 2.97 3.69 10.49
C LEU A 28 4.35 4.31 10.19
N LEU A 29 5.35 4.03 11.03
CA LEU A 29 6.72 4.49 10.80
C LEU A 29 7.32 3.90 9.52
N ILE A 30 7.11 2.61 9.26
CA ILE A 30 7.56 1.95 8.04
C ILE A 30 6.87 2.54 6.81
N ILE A 31 5.56 2.81 6.87
CA ILE A 31 4.81 3.45 5.79
C ILE A 31 5.39 4.82 5.47
N ASP A 32 5.62 5.68 6.47
CA ASP A 32 6.12 7.02 6.23
C ASP A 32 7.52 6.99 5.60
N GLN A 33 8.36 6.05 6.04
CA GLN A 33 9.66 5.80 5.46
C GLN A 33 9.62 5.33 3.99
N LEU A 34 8.60 4.55 3.60
CA LEU A 34 8.41 4.12 2.20
C LEU A 34 7.84 5.27 1.35
N VAL A 35 6.85 5.99 1.87
CA VAL A 35 6.11 7.04 1.16
C VAL A 35 6.93 8.31 0.92
N GLN A 36 7.82 8.68 1.85
CA GLN A 36 8.66 9.88 1.71
C GLN A 36 9.70 9.77 0.59
N VAL A 37 10.06 8.54 0.22
CA VAL A 37 11.17 8.28 -0.70
C VAL A 37 10.75 8.46 -2.17
N VAL A 38 9.46 8.27 -2.49
CA VAL A 38 8.95 8.46 -3.86
C VAL A 38 7.70 9.33 -3.85
N PRO A 39 7.69 10.47 -4.59
CA PRO A 39 6.51 11.32 -4.71
C PRO A 39 5.28 10.56 -5.21
N ALA A 40 4.08 10.99 -4.78
CA ALA A 40 2.83 10.42 -5.29
C ALA A 40 2.75 10.64 -6.81
N GLY A 41 2.37 9.59 -7.55
CA GLY A 41 2.21 9.69 -9.00
C GLY A 41 3.51 9.87 -9.77
N ALA A 42 4.69 9.68 -9.15
CA ALA A 42 5.92 9.57 -9.92
C ALA A 42 5.81 8.38 -10.88
N GLU A 43 6.32 8.56 -12.10
CA GLU A 43 6.39 7.48 -13.07
C GLU A 43 7.28 6.35 -12.53
N PRO A 44 6.99 5.09 -12.87
CA PRO A 44 7.87 4.00 -12.55
C PRO A 44 9.23 4.22 -13.20
N PRO A 45 10.32 3.87 -12.52
CA PRO A 45 11.65 3.93 -13.09
C PRO A 45 11.73 3.38 -14.51
N SER A 46 12.36 4.15 -15.40
CA SER A 46 12.45 3.81 -16.83
C SER A 46 13.07 2.42 -17.07
N TRP A 47 14.00 1.98 -16.21
CA TRP A 47 14.64 0.68 -16.33
C TRP A 47 13.68 -0.51 -16.14
N MET A 48 12.56 -0.34 -15.43
CA MET A 48 11.55 -1.39 -15.28
C MET A 48 10.93 -1.83 -16.60
N ARG A 49 10.86 -0.91 -17.57
CA ARG A 49 10.35 -1.24 -18.91
C ARG A 49 11.21 -2.31 -19.60
N PHE A 50 12.50 -2.40 -19.27
CA PHE A 50 13.40 -3.43 -19.80
C PHE A 50 13.21 -4.81 -19.16
N LEU A 51 12.60 -4.89 -17.97
CA LEU A 51 12.28 -6.18 -17.33
C LEU A 51 11.03 -6.86 -17.91
N GLY A 52 10.31 -6.18 -18.81
CA GLY A 52 9.14 -6.72 -19.50
C GLY A 52 7.83 -6.62 -18.71
N GLN A 53 6.74 -7.00 -19.38
CA GLN A 53 5.37 -6.84 -18.86
C GLN A 53 5.07 -7.72 -17.64
N HIS A 54 5.78 -8.84 -17.47
CA HIS A 54 5.50 -9.80 -16.40
C HIS A 54 5.97 -9.32 -15.03
N VAL A 55 7.07 -8.57 -14.98
CA VAL A 55 7.60 -8.00 -13.71
C VAL A 55 6.93 -6.66 -13.39
N THR A 56 6.34 -6.02 -14.39
CA THR A 56 5.59 -4.76 -14.24
C THR A 56 4.08 -4.97 -14.04
N SER A 57 3.58 -6.21 -14.15
CA SER A 57 2.20 -6.56 -13.81
C SER A 57 2.03 -6.71 -12.30
N GLN A 58 0.85 -6.39 -11.78
CA GLN A 58 0.53 -6.68 -10.38
C GLN A 58 0.24 -8.18 -10.18
N PRO A 59 0.59 -8.78 -9.02
CA PRO A 59 1.23 -8.16 -7.85
C PRO A 59 2.76 -8.08 -7.93
N PHE A 60 3.40 -8.68 -8.95
CA PHE A 60 4.86 -8.77 -9.09
C PHE A 60 5.56 -7.42 -9.21
N ARG A 61 4.84 -6.37 -9.62
CA ARG A 61 5.30 -4.99 -9.62
C ARG A 61 5.80 -4.53 -8.26
N ALA A 62 5.25 -5.04 -7.15
CA ALA A 62 5.77 -4.74 -5.82
C ALA A 62 7.24 -5.20 -5.65
N SER A 63 7.70 -6.22 -6.34
CA SER A 63 9.08 -6.72 -6.22
C SER A 63 10.13 -5.73 -6.76
N VAL A 64 9.71 -4.78 -7.58
CA VAL A 64 10.62 -3.88 -8.29
C VAL A 64 10.24 -2.41 -8.14
N ASP A 65 8.96 -2.06 -7.95
CA ASP A 65 8.49 -0.68 -7.94
C ASP A 65 8.32 -0.12 -6.51
N PRO A 66 9.09 0.92 -6.12
CA PRO A 66 8.96 1.62 -4.84
C PRO A 66 7.54 2.05 -4.46
N GLN A 67 6.74 2.52 -5.42
CA GLN A 67 5.36 2.92 -5.15
C GLN A 67 4.46 1.71 -4.94
N ALA A 68 4.72 0.61 -5.66
CA ALA A 68 4.02 -0.64 -5.45
C ALA A 68 4.34 -1.27 -4.07
N LEU A 69 5.59 -1.20 -3.62
CA LEU A 69 5.99 -1.57 -2.25
C LEU A 69 5.24 -0.74 -1.20
N SER A 70 5.17 0.58 -1.42
CA SER A 70 4.48 1.50 -0.53
C SER A 70 2.98 1.20 -0.45
N ALA A 71 2.32 1.02 -1.61
CA ALA A 71 0.90 0.69 -1.68
C ALA A 71 0.59 -0.65 -0.99
N ALA A 72 1.39 -1.69 -1.27
CA ALA A 72 1.25 -3.01 -0.65
C ALA A 72 1.41 -2.94 0.87
N CYS A 73 2.39 -2.18 1.36
CA CYS A 73 2.60 -2.01 2.80
C CYS A 73 1.43 -1.29 3.48
N ILE A 74 0.88 -0.23 2.87
CA ILE A 74 -0.28 0.49 3.43
C ILE A 74 -1.50 -0.45 3.53
N ILE A 75 -1.77 -1.24 2.49
CA ILE A 75 -2.90 -2.21 2.48
C ILE A 75 -2.71 -3.26 3.57
N ARG A 76 -1.49 -3.81 3.72
CA ARG A 76 -1.20 -4.78 4.76
C ARG A 76 -1.40 -4.18 6.15
N ALA A 77 -0.85 -2.99 6.39
CA ALA A 77 -0.97 -2.32 7.68
C ALA A 77 -2.44 -2.06 8.04
N ALA A 78 -3.25 -1.62 7.06
CA ALA A 78 -4.69 -1.48 7.23
C ALA A 78 -5.36 -2.80 7.61
N ALA A 79 -5.00 -3.91 6.95
CA ALA A 79 -5.53 -5.23 7.26
C ALA A 79 -5.13 -5.72 8.65
N VAL A 80 -3.91 -5.42 9.11
CA VAL A 80 -3.47 -5.73 10.49
C VAL A 80 -4.25 -4.90 11.50
N MET A 81 -4.37 -3.59 11.28
CA MET A 81 -5.16 -2.69 12.13
C MET A 81 -6.63 -3.12 12.21
N ALA A 82 -7.20 -3.57 11.10
CA ALA A 82 -8.56 -4.11 11.07
C ALA A 82 -8.70 -5.35 11.97
N GLN A 83 -7.74 -6.28 11.89
CA GLN A 83 -7.71 -7.50 12.71
C GLN A 83 -7.52 -7.22 14.20
N THR A 84 -6.89 -6.10 14.55
CA THR A 84 -6.66 -5.67 15.94
C THR A 84 -7.66 -4.60 16.40
N GLU A 85 -8.81 -4.46 15.72
CA GLU A 85 -9.92 -3.55 16.05
C GLU A 85 -9.61 -2.04 15.98
N HIS A 86 -8.48 -1.65 15.39
CA HIS A 86 -8.15 -0.27 15.04
C HIS A 86 -8.85 0.16 13.74
N LEU A 87 -10.18 0.13 13.74
CA LEU A 87 -11.00 0.26 12.52
C LEU A 87 -10.89 1.64 11.86
N MET A 88 -10.77 2.71 12.66
CA MET A 88 -10.64 4.07 12.14
C MET A 88 -9.32 4.26 11.41
N GLU A 89 -8.23 3.75 11.97
CA GLU A 89 -6.89 3.78 11.37
C GLU A 89 -6.83 2.89 10.12
N ALA A 90 -7.42 1.70 10.17
CA ALA A 90 -7.55 0.82 9.00
C ALA A 90 -8.29 1.52 7.85
N GLN A 91 -9.43 2.15 8.13
CA GLN A 91 -10.21 2.90 7.16
C GLN A 91 -9.40 4.06 6.55
N ALA A 92 -8.69 4.83 7.39
CA ALA A 92 -7.85 5.93 6.95
C ALA A 92 -6.73 5.45 6.00
N LEU A 93 -6.09 4.32 6.31
CA LEU A 93 -5.04 3.75 5.46
C LEU A 93 -5.57 3.25 4.13
N TYR A 94 -6.72 2.57 4.09
CA TYR A 94 -7.32 2.17 2.81
C TYR A 94 -7.70 3.37 1.94
N ARG A 95 -8.30 4.42 2.53
CA ARG A 95 -8.60 5.67 1.79
C ARG A 95 -7.34 6.35 1.27
N ARG A 96 -6.26 6.37 2.05
CA ARG A 96 -4.94 6.89 1.62
C ARG A 96 -4.45 6.21 0.34
N VAL A 97 -4.71 4.90 0.15
CA VAL A 97 -4.35 4.19 -1.09
C VAL A 97 -5.20 4.69 -2.26
N GLN A 98 -6.51 4.84 -2.08
CA GLN A 98 -7.41 5.32 -3.13
C GLN A 98 -7.05 6.74 -3.60
N GLU A 99 -6.71 7.62 -2.65
CA GLU A 99 -6.33 9.00 -2.94
C GLU A 99 -4.95 9.10 -3.59
N ARG A 100 -3.95 8.39 -3.06
CA ARG A 100 -2.56 8.48 -3.53
C ARG A 100 -2.34 7.79 -4.88
N TYR A 101 -3.07 6.70 -5.15
CA TYR A 101 -2.85 5.83 -6.31
C TYR A 101 -4.07 5.84 -7.26
N ALA A 102 -4.74 6.99 -7.41
CA ALA A 102 -5.96 7.11 -8.22
C ALA A 102 -5.76 6.88 -9.74
N HIS A 103 -4.52 6.87 -10.25
CA HIS A 103 -4.26 6.63 -11.66
C HIS A 103 -4.55 5.17 -12.07
N ARG A 104 -5.05 4.95 -13.29
CA ARG A 104 -5.51 3.63 -13.78
C ARG A 104 -4.47 2.51 -13.61
N ASP A 105 -3.20 2.85 -13.70
CA ASP A 105 -2.09 1.89 -13.66
C ASP A 105 -1.91 1.27 -12.27
N TRP A 106 -2.62 1.77 -11.26
CA TRP A 106 -2.65 1.28 -9.87
C TRP A 106 -3.94 0.54 -9.50
N GLY A 107 -4.81 0.26 -10.48
CA GLY A 107 -6.14 -0.31 -10.24
C GLY A 107 -6.17 -1.55 -9.36
N TYR A 108 -5.14 -2.40 -9.42
CA TYR A 108 -4.99 -3.55 -8.51
C TYR A 108 -4.98 -3.13 -7.02
N TYR A 109 -4.15 -2.17 -6.64
CA TYR A 109 -4.01 -1.74 -5.24
C TYR A 109 -5.24 -0.95 -4.78
N VAL A 110 -5.81 -0.12 -5.67
CA VAL A 110 -7.07 0.58 -5.40
C VAL A 110 -8.21 -0.42 -5.14
N LYS A 111 -8.29 -1.49 -5.95
CA LYS A 111 -9.29 -2.55 -5.77
C LYS A 111 -9.11 -3.27 -4.44
N GLN A 112 -7.88 -3.65 -4.08
CA GLN A 112 -7.59 -4.30 -2.80
C GLN A 112 -7.94 -3.40 -1.60
N ALA A 113 -7.69 -2.09 -1.69
CA ALA A 113 -8.10 -1.15 -0.66
C ALA A 113 -9.64 -1.01 -0.57
N GLN A 114 -10.33 -1.03 -1.71
CA GLN A 114 -11.80 -1.03 -1.74
C GLN A 114 -12.38 -2.31 -1.10
N GLU A 115 -11.82 -3.47 -1.41
CA GLU A 115 -12.21 -4.75 -0.81
C GLU A 115 -12.01 -4.71 0.72
N GLY A 116 -10.90 -4.12 1.18
CA GLY A 116 -10.65 -3.88 2.60
C GLY A 116 -11.69 -2.97 3.26
N LEU A 117 -12.05 -1.85 2.63
CA LEU A 117 -13.08 -0.93 3.15
C LEU A 117 -14.44 -1.61 3.29
N VAL A 118 -14.87 -2.39 2.29
CA VAL A 118 -16.14 -3.15 2.35
C VAL A 118 -16.11 -4.14 3.51
N GLY A 119 -14.98 -4.84 3.72
CA GLY A 119 -14.82 -5.75 4.85
C GLY A 119 -14.93 -5.07 6.22
N LEU A 120 -14.55 -3.79 6.34
CA LEU A 120 -14.75 -3.02 7.58
C LEU A 120 -16.23 -2.71 7.82
N GLU A 121 -16.98 -2.36 6.77
CA GLU A 121 -18.42 -2.03 6.85
C GLU A 121 -19.25 -3.25 7.28
N ASP A 122 -18.92 -4.44 6.76
CA ASP A 122 -19.54 -5.71 7.16
C ASP A 122 -19.22 -6.11 8.62
N SER A 123 -18.13 -5.57 9.17
CA SER A 123 -17.70 -5.82 10.55
C SER A 123 -18.32 -4.87 11.57
N VAL A 124 -18.91 -3.75 11.12
CA VAL A 124 -19.72 -2.87 11.98
C VAL A 124 -21.08 -3.54 12.14
N PRO A 125 -21.46 -4.03 13.33
CA PRO A 125 -22.70 -4.78 13.47
C PRO A 125 -23.88 -3.86 13.13
N ALA A 126 -24.87 -4.44 12.44
CA ALA A 126 -26.16 -3.87 12.07
C ALA A 126 -27.02 -3.50 13.30
N VAL A 127 -26.51 -2.68 14.21
CA VAL A 127 -27.11 -2.29 15.49
C VAL A 127 -27.98 -1.02 15.33
N VAL A 128 -27.97 -0.37 14.16
CA VAL A 128 -28.73 0.88 13.96
C VAL A 128 -30.12 0.66 13.34
N ALA A 129 -30.50 -0.57 12.96
CA ALA A 129 -31.82 -0.87 12.38
C ALA A 129 -32.75 -1.63 13.34
N SER A 130 -32.98 -1.11 14.56
CA SER A 130 -34.08 -1.51 15.44
C SER A 130 -34.31 -0.47 16.53
N ARG A 131 -34.86 0.69 16.17
CA ARG A 131 -35.61 1.57 17.09
C ARG A 131 -36.78 2.20 16.38
#